data_AF-A0A3M2LT66-F1
#
_entry.id   AF-A0A3M2LT66-F1
#
_cell.length_a   1.000
_cell.length_b   1.000
_cell.length_c   1.000
_cell.angle_alpha   90.00
_cell.angle_beta   90.00
_cell.angle_gamma   90.00
#
_symmetry.space_group_name_H-M   'P 1'
#
loop_
_entity.id
_entity.type
_entity.pdbx_description
1 polymer ?
#
loop_
_entity_poly.entity_id
_entity_poly.type
_entity_poly.pdbx_seq_one_letter_code
_entity_poly.pdbx_strand_id
1 'polypeptide(L)'
;MMSDQPLSVVEAAAWAPAARALVVELAARGLVARVLGHGAVRARNPAGEPAPDDLVGAALSPGLNQEVWCRPDWPDRELWWFWAWSGPNRDDPPELEHLCPVSETGLAADAIARVLAVPFTNAEVP
;
A
#
# COMPACT_ATOMS: atom_id res chain seq x y z
N MET A 1 -3.53 -0.15 -22.57
CA MET A 1 -2.07 -0.09 -22.75
C MET A 1 -1.60 1.33 -22.46
N MET A 2 -1.53 1.71 -21.18
CA MET A 2 -0.86 2.94 -20.75
C MET A 2 0.61 2.58 -20.57
N SER A 3 1.43 3.21 -21.40
CA SER A 3 2.86 3.03 -21.51
C SER A 3 3.55 3.17 -20.15
N ASP A 4 4.48 2.25 -19.91
CA ASP A 4 5.52 2.28 -18.89
C ASP A 4 6.52 3.42 -19.19
N GLN A 5 6.02 4.65 -19.34
CA GLN A 5 6.89 5.81 -19.47
C GLN A 5 7.60 5.99 -18.12
N PRO A 6 8.95 6.05 -18.09
CA PRO A 6 9.65 6.38 -16.88
C PRO A 6 9.15 7.75 -16.41
N LEU A 7 8.64 7.80 -15.18
CA LEU A 7 8.25 9.06 -14.56
C LEU A 7 9.41 10.04 -14.63
N SER A 8 9.10 11.33 -14.77
CA SER A 8 10.14 12.34 -14.76
C SER A 8 10.90 12.27 -13.42
N VAL A 9 12.22 12.52 -13.47
CA VAL A 9 13.06 12.58 -12.26
C VAL A 9 12.48 13.56 -11.23
N VAL A 10 11.79 14.60 -11.70
CA VAL A 10 11.11 15.61 -10.88
C VAL A 10 9.94 15.02 -10.11
N GLU A 11 9.09 14.21 -10.75
CA GLU A 11 7.97 13.55 -10.09
C GLU A 11 8.47 12.53 -9.06
N ALA A 12 9.48 11.73 -9.42
CA ALA A 12 10.11 10.79 -8.49
C ALA A 12 10.73 11.51 -7.28
N ALA A 13 11.41 12.64 -7.49
CA ALA A 13 11.98 13.43 -6.42
C ALA A 13 10.93 13.95 -5.43
N ALA A 14 9.71 14.20 -5.89
CA ALA A 14 8.62 14.68 -5.04
C ALA A 14 8.13 13.62 -4.04
N TRP A 15 7.83 12.40 -4.49
CA TRP A 15 7.22 11.37 -3.63
C TRP A 15 8.22 10.40 -3.00
N ALA A 16 9.42 10.20 -3.57
CA ALA A 16 10.32 9.12 -3.16
C ALA A 16 10.78 9.19 -1.69
N PRO A 17 11.08 10.37 -1.12
CA PRO A 17 11.39 10.48 0.30
C PRO A 17 10.22 10.03 1.19
N ALA A 18 9.00 10.47 0.87
CA ALA A 18 7.80 10.13 1.62
C ALA A 18 7.46 8.64 1.52
N ALA A 19 7.55 8.04 0.33
CA ALA A 19 7.33 6.60 0.14
C ALA A 19 8.33 5.74 0.93
N ARG A 20 9.60 6.15 1.01
CA ARG A 20 10.59 5.47 1.86
C ARG A 20 10.27 5.62 3.35
N ALA A 21 9.86 6.81 3.78
CA ALA A 21 9.47 7.05 5.17
C ALA A 21 8.26 6.17 5.56
N LEU A 22 7.26 6.07 4.67
CA LEU A 22 6.11 5.20 4.91
C LEU A 22 6.51 3.73 5.02
N VAL A 23 7.42 3.24 4.17
CA VAL A 23 7.94 1.86 4.30
C VAL A 23 8.59 1.61 5.66
N VAL A 24 9.34 2.57 6.20
CA VAL A 24 9.95 2.46 7.54
C VAL A 24 8.88 2.41 8.63
N GLU A 25 7.88 3.29 8.56
CA GLU A 25 6.77 3.32 9.52
C GLU A 25 5.93 2.02 9.49
N LEU A 26 5.69 1.46 8.31
CA LEU A 26 4.98 0.19 8.16
C LEU A 26 5.80 -0.99 8.72
N ALA A 27 7.11 -0.98 8.49
CA ALA A 27 8.01 -2.00 9.05
C ALA A 27 8.03 -1.95 10.59
N ALA A 28 8.00 -0.76 11.19
CA ALA A 28 7.89 -0.59 12.65
C ALA A 28 6.58 -1.18 13.22
N ARG A 29 5.56 -1.37 12.38
CA ARG A 29 4.26 -2.00 12.73
C ARG A 29 4.21 -3.49 12.37
N GLY A 30 5.34 -4.11 12.01
CA GLY A 30 5.44 -5.53 11.69
C GLY A 30 4.95 -5.89 10.28
N LEU A 31 4.73 -4.91 9.42
CA LEU A 31 4.30 -5.13 8.03
C LEU A 31 5.50 -5.21 7.10
N VAL A 32 5.34 -5.94 6.00
CA VAL A 32 6.30 -5.94 4.89
C VAL A 32 5.78 -4.98 3.82
N ALA A 33 6.57 -3.97 3.49
CA ALA A 33 6.19 -2.95 2.52
C ALA A 33 7.30 -2.71 1.49
N ARG A 34 6.91 -2.32 0.27
CA ARG A 34 7.84 -1.90 -0.78
C ARG A 34 7.27 -0.75 -1.59
N VAL A 35 8.19 0.10 -2.06
CA VAL A 35 7.88 1.17 -3.01
C VAL A 35 7.80 0.59 -4.42
N LEU A 36 6.77 0.97 -5.16
CA LEU A 36 6.64 0.73 -6.61
C LEU A 36 7.08 2.00 -7.36
N GLY A 37 7.61 1.84 -8.57
CA GLY A 37 8.29 2.92 -9.32
C GLY A 37 7.46 4.18 -9.61
N HIS A 38 6.16 4.18 -9.30
CA HIS A 38 5.24 5.28 -9.55
C HIS A 38 4.74 6.02 -8.30
N GLY A 39 5.40 5.86 -7.16
CA GLY A 39 5.00 6.50 -5.90
C GLY A 39 3.92 5.74 -5.14
N ALA A 40 3.61 4.53 -5.56
CA ALA A 40 2.81 3.62 -4.76
C ALA A 40 3.66 2.89 -3.73
N VAL A 41 3.06 2.62 -2.57
CA VAL A 41 3.60 1.73 -1.55
C VAL A 41 2.62 0.58 -1.40
N ARG A 42 3.11 -0.64 -1.60
CA ARG A 42 2.35 -1.86 -1.34
C ARG A 42 2.81 -2.47 -0.04
N ALA A 43 1.88 -2.65 0.89
CA ALA A 43 2.09 -3.23 2.20
C ALA A 43 1.31 -4.54 2.33
N ARG A 44 1.84 -5.45 3.15
CA ARG A 44 1.17 -6.71 3.48
C ARG A 44 1.51 -7.15 4.90
N ASN A 45 0.64 -7.96 5.46
CA ASN A 45 0.85 -8.58 6.76
C ASN A 45 1.36 -10.03 6.57
N PRO A 46 2.62 -10.34 6.93
CA PRO A 46 3.16 -11.70 6.84
C PRO A 46 2.36 -12.74 7.62
N ALA A 47 1.68 -12.36 8.69
CA ALA A 47 0.84 -13.27 9.47
C ALA A 47 -0.39 -13.78 8.70
N GLY A 48 -0.79 -13.08 7.63
CA GLY A 48 -1.88 -13.49 6.74
C GLY A 48 -1.41 -14.25 5.49
N GLU A 49 -0.12 -14.57 5.36
CA GLU A 49 0.38 -15.37 4.25
C GLU A 49 0.03 -16.86 4.45
N PRO A 50 -0.32 -17.60 3.37
CA PRO A 50 -0.50 -19.04 3.45
C PRO A 50 0.81 -19.74 3.85
N ALA A 51 0.70 -20.95 4.40
CA ALA A 51 1.87 -21.75 4.72
C ALA A 51 2.73 -22.00 3.46
N PRO A 52 4.06 -22.06 3.55
CA PRO A 52 4.94 -22.20 2.39
C PRO A 52 4.68 -23.43 1.50
N ASP A 53 4.08 -24.48 2.06
CA ASP A 53 3.70 -25.72 1.40
C ASP A 53 2.22 -25.76 0.94
N ASP A 54 1.43 -24.74 1.27
CA ASP A 54 0.03 -24.62 0.86
C ASP A 54 -0.12 -23.93 -0.50
N LEU A 55 0.15 -24.70 -1.56
CA LEU A 55 0.02 -24.23 -2.95
C LEU A 55 -1.41 -23.84 -3.31
N VAL A 56 -2.42 -24.46 -2.67
CA VAL A 56 -3.84 -24.16 -2.92
C VAL A 56 -4.21 -22.85 -2.23
N GLY A 57 -3.80 -22.65 -0.98
CA GLY A 57 -3.95 -21.40 -0.25
C GLY A 57 -3.27 -20.23 -0.96
N ALA A 58 -2.06 -20.42 -1.49
CA ALA A 58 -1.38 -19.41 -2.30
C ALA A 58 -2.14 -19.04 -3.59
N ALA A 59 -2.84 -19.99 -4.21
CA ALA A 59 -3.63 -19.76 -5.42
C ALA A 59 -4.98 -19.08 -5.14
N LEU A 60 -5.62 -19.42 -4.02
CA LEU A 60 -6.98 -18.95 -3.69
C LEU A 60 -7.00 -17.69 -2.81
N SER A 61 -5.94 -17.47 -2.03
CA SER A 61 -5.80 -16.32 -1.14
C SER A 61 -4.35 -15.85 -1.11
N PRO A 62 -3.92 -15.01 -2.07
CA PRO A 62 -2.53 -14.55 -2.19
C PRO A 62 -2.07 -13.58 -1.07
N GLY A 63 -2.71 -13.64 0.10
CA GLY A 63 -2.50 -12.77 1.25
C GLY A 63 -3.22 -11.43 1.13
N LEU A 64 -3.58 -10.85 2.27
CA LEU A 64 -4.14 -9.50 2.35
C LEU A 64 -3.03 -8.48 2.08
N ASN A 65 -3.18 -7.71 1.02
CA ASN A 65 -2.27 -6.65 0.61
C ASN A 65 -3.04 -5.34 0.49
N GLN A 66 -2.41 -4.23 0.85
CA GLN A 66 -2.96 -2.90 0.70
C GLN A 66 -1.98 -2.03 -0.09
N GLU A 67 -2.51 -1.30 -1.06
CA GLU A 67 -1.73 -0.35 -1.85
C GLU A 67 -2.22 1.08 -1.57
N VAL A 68 -1.26 1.98 -1.44
CA VAL A 68 -1.52 3.43 -1.34
C VAL A 68 -0.63 4.17 -2.32
N TRP A 69 -1.13 5.29 -2.84
CA TRP A 69 -0.44 6.09 -3.84
C TRP A 69 -0.09 7.47 -3.26
N CYS A 70 1.15 7.93 -3.48
CA CYS A 70 1.57 9.30 -3.19
C CYS A 70 1.38 10.15 -4.45
N ARG A 71 0.43 11.09 -4.44
CA ARG A 71 0.14 11.96 -5.59
C ARG A 71 -0.11 13.40 -5.16
N PRO A 72 0.14 14.39 -6.03
CA PRO A 72 -0.35 15.74 -5.80
C PRO A 72 -1.87 15.76 -5.78
N ASP A 73 -2.46 16.31 -4.73
CA ASP A 73 -3.88 16.60 -4.65
C ASP A 73 -4.18 17.99 -5.23
N TRP A 74 -5.39 18.17 -5.75
CA TRP A 74 -5.82 19.45 -6.33
C TRP A 74 -6.65 20.24 -5.32
N PRO A 75 -6.62 21.60 -5.36
CA PRO A 75 -5.95 22.44 -6.36
C PRO A 75 -4.48 22.76 -6.06
N ASP A 76 -4.04 22.66 -4.81
CA ASP A 76 -2.77 23.23 -4.33
C ASP A 76 -1.52 22.40 -4.66
N ARG A 77 -1.71 21.22 -5.28
CA ARG A 77 -0.64 20.28 -5.67
C ARG A 77 0.19 19.78 -4.48
N GLU A 78 -0.34 19.86 -3.26
CA GLU A 78 0.27 19.25 -2.09
C GLU A 78 0.26 17.73 -2.24
N LEU A 79 1.32 17.06 -1.77
CA LEU A 79 1.36 15.60 -1.81
C LEU A 79 0.43 15.00 -0.76
N TRP A 80 -0.34 14.01 -1.19
CA TRP A 80 -1.27 13.25 -0.37
C TRP A 80 -1.07 11.76 -0.57
N TRP A 81 -1.40 11.01 0.48
CA TRP A 81 -1.62 9.58 0.43
C TRP A 81 -3.07 9.30 0.03
N PHE A 82 -3.23 8.38 -0.91
CA PHE A 82 -4.52 7.87 -1.37
C PHE A 82 -4.56 6.36 -1.20
N TRP A 83 -5.68 5.81 -0.74
CA TRP A 83 -5.98 4.40 -0.94
C TRP A 83 -6.11 4.11 -2.44
N ALA A 84 -5.50 3.02 -2.90
CA ALA A 84 -5.69 2.54 -4.26
C ALA A 84 -6.58 1.30 -4.25
N TRP A 85 -7.81 1.48 -4.74
CA TRP A 85 -8.80 0.40 -4.88
C TRP A 85 -8.81 -0.15 -6.30
N SER A 86 -9.19 -1.41 -6.45
CA SER A 86 -9.37 -2.00 -7.78
C SER A 86 -10.38 -1.19 -8.58
N GLY A 87 -10.00 -0.81 -9.80
CA GLY A 87 -10.93 -0.19 -10.75
C GLY A 87 -12.07 -1.15 -11.13
N PRO A 88 -13.15 -0.63 -11.73
CA PRO A 88 -14.35 -1.42 -12.04
C PRO A 88 -14.09 -2.53 -13.06
N ASN A 89 -13.09 -2.38 -13.93
CA ASN A 89 -12.62 -3.44 -14.84
C ASN A 89 -11.13 -3.77 -14.60
N ARG A 90 -10.70 -4.95 -15.06
CA ARG A 90 -9.33 -5.49 -14.85
C ARG A 90 -8.21 -4.54 -15.28
N ASP A 91 -8.43 -3.76 -16.34
CA ASP A 91 -7.42 -2.89 -16.93
C ASP A 91 -7.65 -1.40 -16.62
N ASP A 92 -8.65 -1.09 -15.80
CA ASP A 92 -8.91 0.28 -15.40
C ASP A 92 -7.88 0.74 -14.36
N PRO A 93 -7.52 2.03 -14.36
CA PRO A 93 -6.69 2.58 -13.29
C PRO A 93 -7.39 2.38 -11.93
N PRO A 94 -6.61 2.28 -10.84
CA PRO A 94 -7.21 2.17 -9.52
C PRO A 94 -8.02 3.41 -9.18
N GLU A 95 -9.12 3.21 -8.48
CA GLU A 95 -9.87 4.30 -7.86
C GLU A 95 -9.08 4.81 -6.66
N LEU A 96 -8.89 6.12 -6.59
CA LEU A 96 -8.12 6.77 -5.53
C LEU A 96 -9.06 7.44 -4.53
N GLU A 97 -8.98 7.00 -3.28
CA GLU A 97 -9.70 7.60 -2.15
C GLU A 97 -8.70 8.32 -1.23
N HIS A 98 -9.00 9.54 -0.80
CA HIS A 98 -8.14 10.30 0.11
C HIS A 98 -7.90 9.54 1.41
N LEU A 99 -6.63 9.42 1.80
CA LEU A 99 -6.24 8.89 3.11
C LEU A 99 -5.81 10.03 4.04
N CYS A 100 -4.71 10.71 3.73
CA CYS A 100 -4.21 11.86 4.52
C CYS A 100 -3.12 12.63 3.77
N PRO A 101 -2.76 13.86 4.20
CA PRO A 101 -1.60 14.58 3.68
C PRO A 101 -0.29 13.80 3.86
N VAL A 102 0.69 13.99 2.96
CA VAL A 102 1.96 13.25 3.05
C VAL A 102 2.77 13.57 4.32
N SER A 103 2.57 14.76 4.87
CA SER A 103 3.18 15.20 6.15
C SER A 103 2.74 14.33 7.33
N GLU A 104 1.61 13.63 7.22
CA GLU A 104 1.05 12.76 8.25
C GLU A 104 1.36 11.28 7.98
N THR A 105 2.59 10.98 7.54
CA THR A 105 3.01 9.61 7.18
C THR A 105 2.77 8.57 8.29
N GLY A 106 2.89 8.96 9.57
CA GLY A 106 2.54 8.07 10.69
C GLY A 106 1.05 7.70 10.74
N LEU A 107 0.16 8.65 10.43
CA LEU A 107 -1.29 8.41 10.36
C LEU A 107 -1.62 7.46 9.21
N ALA A 108 -0.98 7.64 8.04
CA ALA A 108 -1.12 6.70 6.93
C ALA A 108 -0.72 5.28 7.37
N ALA A 109 0.42 5.14 8.04
CA ALA A 109 0.90 3.84 8.51
C ALA A 109 -0.04 3.18 9.52
N ASP A 110 -0.61 3.95 10.46
CA ASP A 110 -1.60 3.45 11.43
C ASP A 110 -2.88 2.97 10.74
N ALA A 111 -3.38 3.74 9.77
CA ALA A 111 -4.57 3.39 9.01
C ALA A 111 -4.34 2.11 8.18
N ILE A 112 -3.19 2.01 7.50
CA ILE A 112 -2.79 0.82 6.73
C ILE A 112 -2.66 -0.39 7.66
N ALA A 113 -2.01 -0.23 8.81
CA ALA A 113 -1.87 -1.32 9.77
C ALA A 113 -3.22 -1.78 10.31
N ARG A 114 -4.18 -0.87 10.53
CA ARG A 114 -5.54 -1.23 10.94
C ARG A 114 -6.30 -2.03 9.89
N VAL A 115 -6.14 -1.70 8.61
CA VAL A 115 -6.76 -2.45 7.49
C VAL A 115 -6.09 -3.82 7.33
N LEU A 116 -4.75 -3.88 7.45
CA LEU A 116 -3.97 -5.11 7.32
C LEU A 116 -3.93 -5.96 8.60
N ALA A 117 -4.53 -5.47 9.69
CA ALA A 117 -4.64 -6.21 10.93
C ALA A 117 -5.60 -7.38 10.75
N VAL A 118 -5.05 -8.54 10.41
CA VAL A 118 -5.64 -9.81 10.79
C VAL A 118 -5.20 -10.07 12.23
N PRO A 119 -6.10 -10.03 13.23
CA PRO A 119 -5.73 -10.44 14.58
C PRO A 119 -5.35 -11.93 14.52
N PHE A 120 -4.08 -12.26 14.71
CA PHE A 120 -3.64 -13.62 14.99
C PHE A 120 -3.14 -13.68 16.43
N THR A 121 -3.98 -14.09 17.38
CA THR A 121 -3.70 -15.13 18.40
C THR A 121 -4.88 -15.35 19.37
N ASN A 122 -5.21 -16.63 19.59
CA ASN A 122 -6.12 -17.24 20.57
C ASN A 122 -7.62 -17.36 20.21
N ALA A 123 -7.94 -18.04 19.12
CA ALA A 123 -9.15 -18.86 19.10
C ALA A 123 -8.74 -20.29 19.51
N GLU A 124 -8.92 -20.62 20.79
CA GLU A 124 -9.06 -22.02 21.17
C GLU A 124 -10.31 -22.55 20.44
N VAL A 125 -10.10 -23.55 19.58
CA VAL A 125 -11.19 -24.27 18.94
C VAL A 125 -11.78 -25.22 19.99
N PRO A 126 -13.11 -25.23 20.22
CA PRO A 126 -13.74 -26.17 21.15
C PRO A 126 -13.65 -27.62 20.67
#